data_AF-A0AAF0BGV0-F1
#
_entry.id   AF-A0AAF0BGV0-F1
#
_cell.length_a   1.000
_cell.length_b   1.000
_cell.length_c   1.000
_cell.angle_alpha   90.00
_cell.angle_beta   90.00
_cell.angle_gamma   90.00
#
_symmetry.space_group_name_H-M   'P 1'
#
loop_
_entity.id
_entity.type
_entity.pdbx_description
1 polymer ?
#
loop_
_entity_poly.entity_id
_entity_poly.type
_entity_poly.pdbx_seq_one_letter_code
_entity_poly.pdbx_strand_id
1 'polypeptide(L)'
;MSLYEFDLIANNYHSFHIEYLISKLKINYHTKNIGVLEMMMLEEKKMFEENKLQFHNLNSIMISSVLNELEYKKKVPNKDIEILMDYLFSSEQWMYYEIVLYSNSLNSIPIDSILLLSKELLNKSKLLSNNLRYRKLIIETLINTCIVLLEKNKMSDYLFFYNSIVNLNLLEEEMYEKTILLYLNGWHEYKMSNTQLGLIKMKDAIFIFNKLGCDNLEFNFNKHFINILKSK
;
A
#
# COMPACT_ATOMS: atom_id res chain seq x y z
N MET A 1 6.89 -38.38 7.31
CA MET A 1 6.32 -37.02 7.21
C MET A 1 7.49 -36.08 7.05
N SER A 2 7.63 -35.47 5.87
CA SER A 2 8.70 -34.50 5.63
C SER A 2 8.45 -33.21 6.41
N LEU A 3 9.49 -32.42 6.70
CA LEU A 3 9.34 -31.10 7.34
C LEU A 3 8.37 -30.20 6.55
N TYR A 4 8.36 -30.35 5.22
CA TYR A 4 7.45 -29.66 4.29
C TYR A 4 5.98 -30.13 4.43
N GLU A 5 5.74 -31.43 4.57
CA GLU A 5 4.39 -31.96 4.84
C GLU A 5 3.91 -31.65 6.26
N PHE A 6 4.84 -31.55 7.22
CA PHE A 6 4.55 -31.13 8.59
C PHE A 6 4.22 -29.63 8.65
N ASP A 7 4.98 -28.78 7.95
CA ASP A 7 4.71 -27.34 7.84
C ASP A 7 3.43 -27.05 7.06
N LEU A 8 3.12 -27.84 6.03
CA LEU A 8 1.79 -27.86 5.43
C LEU A 8 0.78 -28.15 6.54
N ILE A 9 0.79 -29.33 7.17
CA ILE A 9 -0.23 -29.72 8.17
C ILE A 9 -0.32 -28.79 9.39
N ALA A 10 0.79 -28.20 9.84
CA ALA A 10 0.88 -27.33 11.02
C ALA A 10 0.58 -25.84 10.73
N ASN A 11 0.87 -25.34 9.53
CA ASN A 11 0.56 -23.96 9.07
C ASN A 11 -0.59 -23.91 8.01
N ASN A 12 -1.33 -25.02 7.84
CA ASN A 12 -2.17 -25.36 6.68
C ASN A 12 -3.32 -24.40 6.42
N TYR A 13 -3.47 -23.98 5.17
CA TYR A 13 -4.47 -23.07 4.55
C TYR A 13 -4.13 -21.58 4.57
N HIS A 14 -3.65 -20.98 5.66
CA HIS A 14 -3.58 -19.51 5.75
C HIS A 14 -2.63 -18.86 4.71
N SER A 15 -1.40 -19.37 4.55
CA SER A 15 -0.41 -18.77 3.65
C SER A 15 -0.78 -18.89 2.17
N PHE A 16 -1.27 -20.06 1.74
CA PHE A 16 -1.72 -20.27 0.38
C PHE A 16 -3.02 -19.48 0.10
N HIS A 17 -3.92 -19.45 1.08
CA HIS A 17 -5.15 -18.67 1.00
C HIS A 17 -4.87 -17.18 0.80
N ILE A 18 -3.98 -16.58 1.59
CA ILE A 18 -3.64 -15.16 1.43
C ILE A 18 -2.94 -14.90 0.10
N GLU A 19 -2.00 -15.73 -0.35
CA GLU A 19 -1.34 -15.52 -1.65
C GLU A 19 -2.34 -15.59 -2.80
N TYR A 20 -3.24 -16.57 -2.77
CA TYR A 20 -4.32 -16.69 -3.75
C TYR A 20 -5.25 -15.47 -3.69
N LEU A 21 -5.71 -15.09 -2.50
CA LEU A 21 -6.58 -13.94 -2.28
C LEU A 21 -5.97 -12.66 -2.85
N ILE A 22 -4.69 -12.38 -2.54
CA ILE A 22 -3.99 -11.18 -3.00
C ILE A 22 -3.74 -11.20 -4.50
N SER A 23 -3.42 -12.36 -5.08
CA SER A 23 -3.28 -12.47 -6.54
C SER A 23 -4.60 -12.13 -7.26
N LYS A 24 -5.72 -12.65 -6.75
CA LYS A 24 -7.06 -12.39 -7.29
C LYS A 24 -7.48 -10.94 -7.04
N LEU A 25 -7.19 -10.39 -5.87
CA LEU A 25 -7.46 -8.99 -5.50
C LEU A 25 -6.75 -8.04 -6.48
N LYS A 26 -5.46 -8.26 -6.72
CA LYS A 26 -4.64 -7.44 -7.62
C LYS A 26 -5.16 -7.43 -9.05
N ILE A 27 -5.49 -8.61 -9.60
CA ILE A 27 -6.05 -8.72 -10.95
C ILE A 27 -7.34 -7.93 -11.06
N ASN A 28 -8.28 -8.15 -10.13
CA ASN A 28 -9.60 -7.52 -10.19
C ASN A 28 -9.57 -6.02 -9.87
N TYR A 29 -8.63 -5.55 -9.05
CA TYR A 29 -8.37 -4.12 -8.86
C TYR A 29 -7.92 -3.46 -10.17
N HIS A 30 -6.93 -4.04 -10.86
CA HIS A 30 -6.44 -3.50 -12.13
C HIS A 30 -7.49 -3.51 -13.24
N THR A 31 -8.30 -4.56 -13.33
CA THR A 31 -9.40 -4.64 -14.31
C THR A 31 -10.66 -3.90 -13.87
N LYS A 32 -10.66 -3.26 -12.69
CA LYS A 32 -11.81 -2.59 -12.07
C LYS A 32 -13.06 -3.47 -11.99
N ASN A 33 -12.88 -4.77 -11.73
CA ASN A 33 -13.97 -5.74 -11.64
C ASN A 33 -14.58 -5.72 -10.23
N ILE A 34 -15.36 -4.67 -9.96
CA ILE A 34 -15.97 -4.40 -8.65
C ILE A 34 -16.85 -5.57 -8.18
N GLY A 35 -17.64 -6.16 -9.07
CA GLY A 35 -18.53 -7.27 -8.70
C GLY A 35 -17.79 -8.49 -8.15
N VAL A 36 -16.63 -8.83 -8.72
CA VAL A 36 -15.80 -9.93 -8.19
C VAL A 36 -15.19 -9.57 -6.84
N LEU A 37 -14.75 -8.32 -6.64
CA LEU A 37 -14.23 -7.85 -5.37
C LEU A 37 -15.30 -7.86 -4.26
N GLU A 38 -16.53 -7.46 -4.57
CA GLU A 38 -17.67 -7.55 -3.64
C GLU A 38 -17.97 -9.01 -3.26
N MET A 39 -17.95 -9.92 -4.24
CA MET A 39 -18.13 -11.36 -3.96
C MET A 39 -17.02 -11.91 -3.06
N MET A 40 -15.76 -11.57 -3.33
CA MET A 40 -14.63 -11.98 -2.47
C MET A 40 -14.79 -11.47 -1.04
N MET A 41 -15.21 -10.21 -0.86
CA MET A 41 -15.48 -9.65 0.47
C MET A 41 -16.58 -10.42 1.20
N LEU A 42 -17.67 -10.76 0.51
CA LEU A 42 -18.79 -11.51 1.08
C LEU A 42 -18.41 -12.95 1.44
N GLU A 43 -17.58 -13.60 0.61
CA GLU A 43 -17.01 -14.92 0.90
C GLU A 43 -16.19 -14.91 2.20
N GLU A 44 -15.27 -13.95 2.37
CA GLU A 44 -14.49 -13.82 3.61
C GLU A 44 -15.39 -13.56 4.83
N LYS A 45 -16.42 -12.71 4.71
CA LYS A 45 -17.38 -12.48 5.81
C LYS A 45 -18.11 -13.76 6.19
N LYS A 46 -18.59 -14.53 5.20
CA LYS A 46 -19.27 -15.80 5.44
C LYS A 46 -18.34 -16.81 6.12
N MET A 47 -17.09 -16.93 5.66
CA MET A 47 -16.11 -17.81 6.30
C MET A 47 -15.87 -17.41 7.76
N PHE A 48 -15.74 -16.12 8.06
CA PHE A 48 -15.65 -15.64 9.43
C PHE A 48 -16.88 -15.99 10.26
N GLU A 49 -18.09 -15.89 9.71
CA GLU A 49 -19.32 -16.27 10.40
C GLU A 49 -19.34 -17.75 10.77
N GLU A 50 -18.88 -18.62 9.87
CA GLU A 50 -18.86 -20.08 10.01
C GLU A 50 -17.77 -20.59 10.96
N ASN A 51 -16.55 -20.06 10.86
CA ASN A 51 -15.38 -20.62 11.58
C ASN A 51 -14.82 -19.71 12.69
N LYS A 52 -15.26 -18.46 12.78
CA LYS A 52 -14.80 -17.44 13.75
C LYS A 52 -13.29 -17.15 13.73
N LEU A 53 -12.60 -17.50 12.64
CA LEU A 53 -11.17 -17.23 12.50
C LEU A 53 -10.96 -15.77 12.09
N GLN A 54 -10.27 -15.01 12.96
CA GLN A 54 -10.14 -13.56 12.84
C GLN A 54 -9.55 -13.09 11.50
N PHE A 55 -8.67 -13.88 10.87
CA PHE A 55 -8.05 -13.48 9.60
C PHE A 55 -9.08 -13.32 8.47
N HIS A 56 -10.17 -14.09 8.46
CA HIS A 56 -11.23 -13.91 7.47
C HIS A 56 -11.94 -12.56 7.64
N ASN A 57 -12.17 -12.15 8.90
CA ASN A 57 -12.71 -10.83 9.17
C ASN A 57 -11.76 -9.73 8.64
N LEU A 58 -10.47 -9.81 8.99
CA LEU A 58 -9.44 -8.86 8.55
C LEU A 58 -9.32 -8.80 7.02
N ASN A 59 -9.33 -9.95 6.34
CA ASN A 59 -9.35 -10.03 4.89
C ASN A 59 -10.56 -9.30 4.30
N SER A 60 -11.75 -9.50 4.86
CA SER A 60 -12.96 -8.82 4.38
C SER A 60 -12.87 -7.30 4.55
N ILE A 61 -12.25 -6.82 5.63
CA ILE A 61 -12.04 -5.39 5.92
C ILE A 61 -11.02 -4.80 4.93
N MET A 62 -9.95 -5.53 4.64
CA MET A 62 -8.97 -5.16 3.63
C MET A 62 -9.62 -5.04 2.24
N ILE A 63 -10.41 -6.04 1.81
CA ILE A 63 -11.11 -6.00 0.52
C ILE A 63 -12.11 -4.83 0.49
N SER A 64 -12.81 -4.58 1.60
CA SER A 64 -13.71 -3.43 1.74
C SER A 64 -12.97 -2.09 1.55
N SER A 65 -11.74 -2.00 2.07
CA SER A 65 -10.89 -0.82 1.92
C SER A 65 -10.50 -0.58 0.45
N VAL A 66 -10.14 -1.65 -0.26
CA VAL A 66 -9.84 -1.60 -1.70
C VAL A 66 -11.07 -1.21 -2.52
N LEU A 67 -12.25 -1.75 -2.20
CA LEU A 67 -13.52 -1.37 -2.85
C LEU A 67 -13.85 0.11 -2.63
N ASN A 68 -13.65 0.62 -1.41
CA ASN A 68 -13.89 2.01 -1.09
C ASN A 68 -12.99 2.96 -1.90
N GLU A 69 -11.73 2.57 -2.16
CA GLU A 69 -10.82 3.33 -3.03
C GLU A 69 -11.31 3.39 -4.49
N LEU A 70 -11.89 2.30 -5.02
CA LEU A 70 -12.35 2.24 -6.40
C LEU A 70 -13.66 2.99 -6.65
N GLU A 71 -14.64 2.86 -5.74
CA GLU A 71 -15.98 3.40 -5.97
C GLU A 71 -16.27 4.70 -5.21
N TYR A 72 -15.60 4.96 -4.08
CA TYR A 72 -15.93 6.03 -3.14
C TYR A 72 -17.40 6.05 -2.65
N LYS A 73 -18.16 4.95 -2.86
CA LYS A 73 -19.60 4.87 -2.55
C LYS A 73 -19.90 4.36 -1.14
N LYS A 74 -19.05 3.52 -0.58
CA LYS A 74 -19.26 2.88 0.73
C LYS A 74 -18.00 2.95 1.56
N LYS A 75 -17.99 3.90 2.50
CA LYS A 75 -16.92 4.01 3.49
C LYS A 75 -16.89 2.74 4.34
N VAL A 76 -15.69 2.23 4.61
CA VAL A 76 -15.48 1.12 5.56
C VAL A 76 -15.97 1.57 6.96
N PRO A 77 -16.78 0.75 7.67
CA PRO A 77 -17.24 1.09 9.01
C PRO A 77 -16.09 1.37 9.98
N ASN A 78 -16.22 2.38 10.84
CA ASN A 78 -15.15 2.73 11.79
C ASN A 78 -14.80 1.55 12.72
N LYS A 79 -15.79 0.76 13.15
CA LYS A 79 -15.59 -0.44 13.97
C LYS A 79 -14.69 -1.47 13.27
N ASP A 80 -14.84 -1.64 11.96
CA ASP A 80 -14.02 -2.56 11.17
C ASP A 80 -12.58 -2.06 11.09
N ILE A 81 -12.39 -0.74 10.92
CA ILE A 81 -11.06 -0.13 10.94
C ILE A 81 -10.41 -0.22 12.33
N GLU A 82 -11.16 -0.08 13.42
CA GLU A 82 -10.68 -0.30 14.79
C GLU A 82 -10.18 -1.74 14.98
N ILE A 83 -10.95 -2.74 14.55
CA ILE A 83 -10.55 -4.15 14.60
C ILE A 83 -9.24 -4.40 13.83
N LEU A 84 -9.10 -3.82 12.64
CA LEU A 84 -7.88 -3.92 11.85
C LEU A 84 -6.69 -3.26 12.55
N MET A 85 -6.87 -2.06 13.09
CA MET A 85 -5.80 -1.33 13.80
C MET A 85 -5.37 -2.07 15.06
N ASP A 86 -6.31 -2.58 15.86
CA ASP A 86 -6.01 -3.33 17.08
C ASP A 86 -5.14 -4.56 16.76
N TYR A 87 -5.47 -5.28 15.68
CA TYR A 87 -4.64 -6.38 15.21
C TYR A 87 -3.22 -5.92 14.81
N LEU A 88 -3.12 -4.89 13.98
CA LEU A 88 -1.83 -4.42 13.46
C LEU A 88 -0.91 -3.87 14.57
N PHE A 89 -1.46 -3.15 15.54
CA PHE A 89 -0.71 -2.61 16.68
C PHE A 89 -0.30 -3.69 17.68
N SER A 90 -1.15 -4.68 17.93
CA SER A 90 -0.86 -5.79 18.87
C SER A 90 0.16 -6.79 18.31
N SER A 91 0.33 -6.88 16.99
CA SER A 91 1.32 -7.77 16.38
C SER A 91 2.75 -7.37 16.75
N GLU A 92 3.51 -8.30 17.33
CA GLU A 92 4.89 -8.07 17.79
C GLU A 92 5.89 -7.90 16.64
N GLN A 93 5.70 -8.69 15.56
CA GLN A 93 6.54 -8.68 14.37
C GLN A 93 5.64 -8.69 13.14
N TRP A 94 5.98 -7.88 12.14
CA TRP A 94 5.20 -7.81 10.91
C TRP A 94 5.82 -8.73 9.88
N MET A 95 5.07 -9.77 9.52
CA MET A 95 5.39 -10.71 8.45
C MET A 95 4.66 -10.28 7.18
N TYR A 96 4.63 -11.17 6.17
CA TYR A 96 3.97 -10.89 4.90
C TYR A 96 2.55 -10.35 5.08
N TYR A 97 1.78 -10.99 5.96
CA TYR A 97 0.36 -10.77 6.10
C TYR A 97 0.04 -9.39 6.67
N GLU A 98 0.73 -8.96 7.73
CA GLU A 98 0.52 -7.64 8.35
C GLU A 98 0.84 -6.52 7.36
N ILE A 99 1.94 -6.67 6.61
CA ILE A 99 2.35 -5.68 5.61
C ILE A 99 1.30 -5.59 4.49
N VAL A 100 0.82 -6.74 4.00
CA VAL A 100 -0.23 -6.81 2.97
C VAL A 100 -1.54 -6.18 3.47
N LEU A 101 -1.99 -6.54 4.67
CA LEU A 101 -3.21 -5.99 5.29
C LEU A 101 -3.12 -4.48 5.40
N TYR A 102 -2.00 -3.98 5.93
CA TYR A 102 -1.78 -2.55 6.10
C TYR A 102 -1.76 -1.83 4.74
N SER A 103 -0.97 -2.34 3.79
CA SER A 103 -0.79 -1.73 2.47
C SER A 103 -2.11 -1.56 1.72
N ASN A 104 -2.96 -2.60 1.72
CA ASN A 104 -4.25 -2.59 1.01
C ASN A 104 -5.38 -1.88 1.78
N SER A 105 -5.17 -1.57 3.05
CA SER A 105 -6.16 -0.85 3.89
C SER A 105 -5.78 0.60 4.16
N LEU A 106 -4.59 1.02 3.74
CA LEU A 106 -3.95 2.29 4.08
C LEU A 106 -4.88 3.50 3.87
N ASN A 107 -5.60 3.54 2.76
CA ASN A 107 -6.50 4.64 2.40
C ASN A 107 -7.76 4.76 3.28
N SER A 108 -8.10 3.73 4.05
CA SER A 108 -9.25 3.74 4.96
C SER A 108 -8.88 4.04 6.42
N ILE A 109 -7.58 4.05 6.74
CA ILE A 109 -7.07 4.27 8.09
C ILE A 109 -6.96 5.78 8.39
N PRO A 110 -7.29 6.23 9.63
CA PRO A 110 -7.08 7.62 10.03
C PRO A 110 -5.61 8.06 9.90
N ILE A 111 -5.38 9.30 9.49
CA ILE A 111 -4.04 9.82 9.18
C ILE A 111 -3.04 9.67 10.33
N ASP A 112 -3.47 9.92 11.58
CA ASP A 112 -2.58 9.81 12.74
C ASP A 112 -2.19 8.35 13.00
N SER A 113 -3.10 7.40 12.75
CA SER A 113 -2.81 5.97 12.81
C SER A 113 -1.91 5.51 11.66
N ILE A 114 -2.04 6.08 10.46
CA ILE A 114 -1.12 5.82 9.33
C ILE A 114 0.31 6.16 9.73
N LEU A 115 0.53 7.30 10.39
CA LEU A 115 1.86 7.73 10.85
C LEU A 115 2.48 6.72 11.82
N LEU A 116 1.70 6.23 12.77
CA LEU A 116 2.17 5.25 13.76
C LEU A 116 2.43 3.89 13.09
N LEU A 117 1.48 3.37 12.31
CA LEU A 117 1.60 2.08 11.63
C LEU A 117 2.74 2.05 10.61
N SER A 118 3.01 3.15 9.90
CA SER A 118 4.17 3.23 8.99
C SER A 118 5.51 3.23 9.74
N LYS A 119 5.57 3.78 10.97
CA LYS A 119 6.76 3.66 11.82
C LYS A 119 6.91 2.23 12.34
N GLU A 120 5.81 1.60 12.72
CA GLU A 120 5.79 0.18 13.09
C GLU A 120 6.25 -0.71 11.93
N LEU A 121 5.82 -0.44 10.68
CA LEU A 121 6.31 -1.12 9.49
C LEU A 121 7.84 -1.05 9.39
N LEU A 122 8.45 0.13 9.52
CA LEU A 122 9.91 0.29 9.48
C LEU A 122 10.62 -0.48 10.60
N ASN A 123 10.05 -0.48 11.81
CA ASN A 123 10.66 -1.10 12.98
C ASN A 123 10.52 -2.63 12.99
N LYS A 124 9.30 -3.13 12.75
CA LYS A 124 8.91 -4.54 12.89
C LYS A 124 9.16 -5.39 11.65
N SER A 125 9.49 -4.78 10.50
CA SER A 125 9.83 -5.52 9.27
C SER A 125 11.33 -5.49 8.92
N LYS A 126 12.19 -4.94 9.79
CA LYS A 126 13.61 -4.68 9.52
C LYS A 126 14.36 -5.92 9.03
N LEU A 127 14.11 -7.09 9.62
CA LEU A 127 14.77 -8.35 9.25
C LEU A 127 14.30 -8.93 7.90
N LEU A 128 13.11 -8.54 7.43
CA LEU A 128 12.54 -9.03 6.16
C LEU A 128 13.09 -8.30 4.94
N SER A 129 13.67 -7.12 5.13
CA SER A 129 14.21 -6.28 4.05
C SER A 129 15.34 -6.93 3.23
N ASN A 130 15.95 -8.02 3.73
CA ASN A 130 16.94 -8.81 2.98
C ASN A 130 16.31 -9.68 1.88
N ASN A 131 15.03 -9.99 1.98
CA ASN A 131 14.30 -10.72 0.95
C ASN A 131 13.68 -9.72 -0.03
N LEU A 132 13.99 -9.87 -1.32
CA LEU A 132 13.56 -8.94 -2.37
C LEU A 132 12.04 -8.78 -2.46
N ARG A 133 11.25 -9.84 -2.23
CA ARG A 133 9.79 -9.77 -2.26
C ARG A 133 9.25 -8.91 -1.12
N TYR A 134 9.75 -9.11 0.10
CA TYR A 134 9.34 -8.32 1.25
C TYR A 134 9.84 -6.88 1.17
N ARG A 135 11.09 -6.70 0.75
CA ARG A 135 11.69 -5.39 0.52
C ARG A 135 10.82 -4.54 -0.42
N LYS A 136 10.45 -5.10 -1.57
CA LYS A 136 9.60 -4.42 -2.54
C LYS A 136 8.27 -4.01 -1.92
N LEU A 137 7.59 -4.94 -1.23
CA LEU A 137 6.30 -4.66 -0.59
C LEU A 137 6.40 -3.55 0.48
N ILE A 138 7.47 -3.54 1.28
CA ILE A 138 7.73 -2.50 2.29
C ILE A 138 7.92 -1.14 1.61
N ILE A 139 8.76 -1.07 0.57
CA ILE A 139 9.04 0.18 -0.15
C ILE A 139 7.77 0.71 -0.82
N GLU A 140 7.03 -0.14 -1.54
CA GLU A 140 5.77 0.26 -2.18
C GLU A 140 4.76 0.77 -1.15
N THR A 141 4.68 0.13 0.03
CA THR A 141 3.79 0.58 1.11
C THR A 141 4.21 1.93 1.67
N LEU A 142 5.51 2.17 1.89
CA LEU A 142 6.02 3.46 2.34
C LEU A 142 5.84 4.56 1.28
N ILE A 143 5.93 4.23 -0.01
CA ILE A 143 5.61 5.15 -1.11
C ILE A 143 4.12 5.54 -1.05
N ASN A 144 3.22 4.57 -0.84
CA ASN A 144 1.79 4.85 -0.66
C ASN A 144 1.53 5.74 0.57
N THR A 145 2.23 5.50 1.69
CA THR A 145 2.22 6.39 2.85
C THR A 145 2.62 7.82 2.47
N CYS A 146 3.73 7.98 1.74
CA CYS A 146 4.20 9.29 1.28
C CYS A 146 3.16 10.02 0.42
N ILE A 147 2.48 9.31 -0.48
CA ILE A 147 1.40 9.87 -1.32
C ILE A 147 0.29 10.43 -0.43
N VAL A 148 -0.24 9.63 0.50
CA VAL A 148 -1.32 10.06 1.41
C VAL A 148 -0.89 11.26 2.25
N LEU A 149 0.34 11.29 2.73
CA LEU A 149 0.84 12.42 3.51
C LEU A 149 0.91 13.72 2.69
N LEU A 150 1.35 13.65 1.44
CA LEU A 150 1.35 14.82 0.55
C LEU A 150 -0.06 15.30 0.21
N GLU A 151 -1.01 14.38 -0.04
CA GLU A 151 -2.43 14.71 -0.24
C GLU A 151 -3.03 15.43 0.97
N LYS A 152 -2.66 15.01 2.18
CA LYS A 152 -3.12 15.60 3.45
C LYS A 152 -2.27 16.77 3.93
N ASN A 153 -1.31 17.26 3.12
CA ASN A 153 -0.39 18.35 3.45
C ASN A 153 0.48 18.09 4.72
N LYS A 154 0.76 16.84 5.06
CA LYS A 154 1.61 16.43 6.18
C LYS A 154 3.09 16.39 5.76
N MET A 155 3.65 17.56 5.50
CA MET A 155 4.95 17.66 4.81
C MET A 155 6.15 17.20 5.63
N SER A 156 6.18 17.52 6.93
CA SER A 156 7.25 17.06 7.82
C SER A 156 7.27 15.54 7.95
N ASP A 157 6.09 14.94 8.05
CA ASP A 157 5.93 13.49 8.13
C ASP A 157 6.32 12.83 6.81
N TYR A 158 5.90 13.41 5.66
CA TYR A 158 6.35 12.96 4.35
C TYR A 158 7.88 12.91 4.27
N LEU A 159 8.56 13.97 4.70
CA LEU A 159 10.02 14.05 4.63
C LEU A 159 10.69 12.95 5.47
N PHE A 160 10.12 12.63 6.63
CA PHE A 160 10.60 11.52 7.48
C PHE A 160 10.54 10.18 6.72
N PHE A 161 9.40 9.83 6.12
CA PHE A 161 9.25 8.55 5.42
C PHE A 161 10.01 8.53 4.10
N TYR A 162 10.03 9.63 3.35
CA TYR A 162 10.86 9.76 2.15
C TYR A 162 12.33 9.49 2.44
N ASN A 163 12.89 10.13 3.48
CA ASN A 163 14.28 9.90 3.88
C ASN A 163 14.50 8.47 4.38
N SER A 164 13.52 7.88 5.06
CA SER A 164 13.57 6.47 5.46
C SER A 164 13.70 5.55 4.25
N ILE A 165 12.95 5.80 3.16
CA ILE A 165 13.06 5.03 1.91
C ILE A 165 14.42 5.26 1.23
N VAL A 166 14.89 6.51 1.15
CA VAL A 166 16.21 6.83 0.58
C VAL A 166 17.33 6.09 1.32
N ASN A 167 17.25 6.02 2.65
CA ASN A 167 18.22 5.32 3.50
C ASN A 167 18.20 3.78 3.32
N LEU A 168 17.17 3.20 2.69
CA LEU A 168 17.16 1.78 2.31
C LEU A 168 18.07 1.48 1.11
N ASN A 169 18.70 2.49 0.51
CA ASN A 169 19.60 2.40 -0.64
C ASN A 169 18.97 1.59 -1.77
N LEU A 170 18.03 2.20 -2.50
CA LEU A 170 17.32 1.52 -3.58
C LEU A 170 18.27 0.95 -4.64
N LEU A 171 18.11 -0.33 -4.94
CA LEU A 171 18.87 -1.10 -5.92
C LEU A 171 18.67 -0.53 -7.32
N GLU A 172 19.61 -0.79 -8.23
CA GLU A 172 19.54 -0.29 -9.61
C GLU A 172 18.26 -0.76 -10.31
N GLU A 173 17.83 -1.98 -10.04
CA GLU A 173 16.63 -2.60 -10.62
C GLU A 173 15.31 -2.02 -10.08
N GLU A 174 15.33 -1.29 -8.96
CA GLU A 174 14.17 -0.62 -8.35
C GLU A 174 13.82 0.71 -9.06
N MET A 175 13.86 0.69 -10.40
CA MET A 175 13.66 1.87 -11.26
C MET A 175 12.25 2.44 -11.18
N TYR A 176 11.25 1.57 -10.98
CA TYR A 176 9.85 1.99 -10.83
C TYR A 176 9.68 2.84 -9.56
N GLU A 177 10.16 2.32 -8.43
CA GLU A 177 10.10 2.97 -7.13
C GLU A 177 10.90 4.29 -7.14
N LYS A 178 12.09 4.30 -7.75
CA LYS A 178 12.92 5.51 -7.94
C LYS A 178 12.19 6.59 -8.76
N THR A 179 11.51 6.20 -9.83
CA THR A 179 10.78 7.15 -10.70
C THR A 179 9.60 7.78 -9.96
N ILE A 180 8.88 7.00 -9.15
CA ILE A 180 7.80 7.54 -8.30
C ILE A 180 8.37 8.49 -7.23
N LEU A 181 9.45 8.11 -6.55
CA LEU A 181 10.08 8.98 -5.55
C LEU A 181 10.57 10.30 -6.14
N LEU A 182 11.09 10.29 -7.37
CA LEU A 182 11.43 11.52 -8.09
C LEU A 182 10.21 12.44 -8.24
N TYR A 183 9.07 11.87 -8.65
CA TYR A 183 7.81 12.61 -8.76
C TYR A 183 7.34 13.17 -7.40
N LEU A 184 7.31 12.34 -6.35
CA LEU A 184 6.84 12.74 -5.02
C LEU A 184 7.74 13.84 -4.41
N ASN A 185 9.04 13.73 -4.60
CA ASN A 185 9.97 14.77 -4.16
C ASN A 185 9.73 16.09 -4.92
N GLY A 186 9.49 16.00 -6.23
CA GLY A 186 9.11 17.16 -7.03
C GLY A 186 7.81 17.81 -6.54
N TRP A 187 6.81 17.00 -6.18
CA TRP A 187 5.54 17.48 -5.63
C TRP A 187 5.73 18.19 -4.28
N HIS A 188 6.52 17.60 -3.38
CA HIS A 188 6.88 18.21 -2.10
C HIS A 188 7.60 19.56 -2.29
N GLU A 189 8.63 19.61 -3.16
CA GLU A 189 9.37 20.84 -3.45
C GLU A 189 8.48 21.93 -4.05
N TYR A 190 7.54 21.55 -4.93
CA TYR A 190 6.58 22.47 -5.51
C TYR A 190 5.66 23.12 -4.46
N LYS A 191 5.28 22.36 -3.41
CA LYS A 191 4.50 22.87 -2.27
C LYS A 191 5.36 23.73 -1.33
N MET A 192 6.65 23.42 -1.17
CA MET A 192 7.61 24.13 -0.30
C MET A 192 8.25 25.37 -0.93
N SER A 193 7.58 26.02 -1.89
CA SER A 193 8.06 27.21 -2.61
C SER A 193 9.26 27.01 -3.55
N ASN A 194 9.84 25.81 -3.64
CA ASN A 194 10.88 25.45 -4.62
C ASN A 194 10.24 25.07 -5.98
N THR A 195 9.40 25.98 -6.48
CA THR A 195 8.43 25.71 -7.55
C THR A 195 9.08 25.18 -8.84
N GLN A 196 10.14 25.83 -9.34
CA GLN A 196 10.75 25.44 -10.61
C GLN A 196 11.40 24.06 -10.55
N LEU A 197 12.19 23.79 -9.49
CA LEU A 197 12.85 22.49 -9.29
C LEU A 197 11.81 21.37 -9.13
N GLY A 198 10.75 21.61 -8.34
CA GLY A 198 9.68 20.65 -8.15
C GLY A 198 8.96 20.29 -9.44
N LEU A 199 8.66 21.29 -10.28
CA LEU A 199 8.04 21.08 -11.59
C LEU A 199 8.92 20.29 -12.55
N ILE A 200 10.23 20.52 -12.55
CA ILE A 200 11.18 19.78 -13.38
C ILE A 200 11.16 18.31 -12.98
N LYS A 201 11.33 17.99 -11.69
CA LYS A 201 11.33 16.60 -11.20
C LYS A 201 10.04 15.85 -11.51
N MET A 202 8.88 16.48 -11.32
CA MET A 202 7.59 15.86 -11.67
C MET A 202 7.49 15.57 -13.17
N LYS A 203 7.92 16.51 -14.03
CA LYS A 203 7.94 16.33 -15.48
C LYS A 203 8.92 15.25 -15.93
N ASP A 204 10.10 15.20 -15.31
CA ASP A 204 11.12 14.19 -15.63
C ASP A 204 10.61 12.77 -15.31
N ALA A 205 9.94 12.58 -14.17
CA ALA A 205 9.32 11.30 -13.85
C ALA A 205 8.23 10.89 -14.86
N ILE A 206 7.36 11.82 -15.26
CA ILE A 206 6.35 11.58 -16.31
C ILE A 206 7.03 11.23 -17.64
N PHE A 207 8.10 11.94 -18.00
CA PHE A 207 8.86 11.70 -19.22
C PHE A 207 9.53 10.32 -19.23
N ILE A 208 10.03 9.84 -18.08
CA ILE A 208 10.56 8.48 -17.95
C ILE A 208 9.45 7.45 -18.26
N PHE A 209 8.24 7.60 -17.70
CA PHE A 209 7.13 6.70 -18.01
C PHE A 209 6.78 6.71 -19.50
N ASN A 210 6.76 7.88 -20.14
CA ASN A 210 6.55 7.99 -21.58
C ASN A 210 7.62 7.24 -22.38
N LYS A 211 8.90 7.43 -22.04
CA LYS A 211 10.03 6.79 -22.75
C LYS A 211 10.07 5.28 -22.60
N LEU A 212 9.54 4.75 -21.50
CA LEU A 212 9.43 3.32 -21.26
C LEU A 212 8.13 2.71 -21.83
N GLY A 213 7.26 3.49 -22.47
CA GLY A 213 5.97 3.01 -22.99
C GLY A 213 4.97 2.61 -21.89
N CYS A 214 5.10 3.20 -20.70
CA CYS A 214 4.21 2.95 -19.56
C CYS A 214 2.98 3.86 -19.60
N ASP A 215 2.17 3.75 -20.65
CA ASP A 215 1.09 4.69 -20.99
C ASP A 215 0.12 4.98 -19.84
N ASN A 216 -0.26 3.93 -19.09
CA ASN A 216 -1.16 4.07 -17.94
C ASN A 216 -0.54 4.89 -16.79
N LEU A 217 0.75 4.68 -16.51
CA LEU A 217 1.46 5.44 -15.47
C LEU A 217 1.64 6.89 -15.92
N GLU A 218 2.07 7.12 -17.15
CA GLU A 218 2.20 8.46 -17.72
C GLU A 218 0.86 9.22 -17.61
N PHE A 219 -0.24 8.62 -18.07
CA PHE A 219 -1.56 9.23 -18.04
C PHE A 219 -1.98 9.60 -16.61
N ASN A 220 -1.85 8.67 -15.65
CA ASN A 220 -2.27 8.90 -14.27
C ASN A 220 -1.44 9.98 -13.58
N PHE A 221 -0.11 9.95 -13.71
CA PHE A 221 0.77 10.95 -13.12
C PHE A 221 0.62 12.33 -13.78
N ASN A 222 0.41 12.39 -15.09
CA ASN A 222 0.14 13.65 -15.80
C ASN A 222 -1.22 14.25 -15.40
N LYS A 223 -2.26 13.43 -15.27
CA LYS A 223 -3.57 13.86 -14.75
C LYS A 223 -3.44 14.44 -13.35
N HIS A 224 -2.70 13.76 -12.47
CA HIS A 224 -2.44 14.24 -11.12
C HIS A 224 -1.64 15.55 -11.11
N PHE A 225 -0.58 15.65 -11.93
CA PHE A 225 0.23 16.86 -12.10
C PHE A 225 -0.62 18.08 -12.50
N ILE A 226 -1.50 17.92 -13.49
CA ILE A 226 -2.42 18.98 -13.94
C ILE A 226 -3.35 19.41 -12.78
N ASN A 227 -3.85 18.47 -11.98
CA ASN A 227 -4.70 18.79 -10.84
C ASN A 227 -3.94 19.58 -9.76
N ILE A 228 -2.69 19.22 -9.47
CA ILE A 228 -1.83 19.96 -8.54
C ILE A 228 -1.66 21.41 -9.01
N LEU A 229 -1.41 21.64 -10.29
CA LEU A 229 -1.24 22.98 -10.86
C LEU A 229 -2.48 23.86 -10.71
N LYS A 230 -3.69 23.28 -10.77
CA LYS A 230 -4.97 23.98 -10.59
C LYS A 230 -5.29 24.32 -9.13
N SER A 231 -4.66 23.63 -8.18
CA SER A 231 -4.96 23.70 -6.75
C SER A 231 -4.08 24.67 -5.95
N LYS A 232 -3.22 25.43 -6.62
CA LYS A 232 -2.28 26.38 -6.00
C LYS A 232 -2.85 27.80 -5.99
#